data_AF-A0A543N6Q6-F1
#
_entry.id   AF-A0A543N6Q6-F1
#
_cell.length_a   1.000
_cell.length_b   1.000
_cell.length_c   1.000
_cell.angle_alpha   90.00
_cell.angle_beta   90.00
_cell.angle_gamma   90.00
#
_symmetry.space_group_name_H-M   'P 1'
#
loop_
_entity.id
_entity.type
_entity.pdbx_description
1 polymer ?
#
loop_
_entity_poly.entity_id
_entity_poly.type
_entity_poly.pdbx_seq_one_letter_code
_entity_poly.pdbx_strand_id
1 'polypeptide(L)' 'MTRDEATTVAARMLAEMRARRDALSPEDAAREAHRPGGMPLEQRITLIRQQRDEARQQGAAA' A
#
# COMPACT_ATOMS: atom_id res chain seq x y z
N MET A 1 -6.42 -20.34 18.26
CA MET A 1 -5.55 -19.27 17.76
C MET A 1 -5.03 -18.47 18.94
N THR A 2 -3.72 -18.52 19.18
CA THR A 2 -3.03 -17.75 20.23
C THR A 2 -2.70 -16.33 19.73
N ARG A 3 -2.25 -15.44 20.62
CA ARG A 3 -1.82 -14.08 20.27
C ARG A 3 -0.66 -14.08 19.26
N ASP A 4 0.31 -14.96 19.46
CA ASP A 4 1.50 -15.04 18.61
C ASP A 4 1.16 -15.58 17.21
N GLU A 5 0.24 -16.56 17.14
CA GLU A 5 -0.30 -17.06 15.88
C GLU A 5 -1.04 -15.96 15.12
N ALA A 6 -1.90 -15.20 15.79
CA ALA A 6 -2.64 -14.09 15.17
C ALA A 6 -1.70 -13.01 14.63
N THR A 7 -0.66 -12.66 15.39
CA THR A 7 0.33 -11.65 15.00
C THR A 7 1.14 -12.12 13.79
N THR A 8 1.54 -13.38 13.77
CA THR A 8 2.29 -13.99 12.66
C THR A 8 1.46 -13.99 11.37
N VAL A 9 0.19 -14.38 11.47
CA VAL A 9 -0.73 -14.37 10.32
C VAL A 9 -0.93 -12.95 9.80
N ALA A 10 -1.17 -11.98 10.68
CA ALA A 10 -1.34 -10.58 10.30
C ALA A 10 -0.10 -10.01 9.61
N ALA A 11 1.10 -10.30 10.13
CA ALA A 11 2.36 -9.87 9.52
C ALA A 11 2.54 -10.44 8.11
N ARG A 12 2.25 -11.73 7.92
CA ARG A 12 2.32 -12.38 6.61
C ARG A 12 1.33 -11.77 5.62
N MET A 13 0.07 -11.60 6.03
CA MET A 13 -0.95 -10.98 5.17
C MET A 13 -0.56 -9.56 4.78
N LEU A 14 -0.05 -8.78 5.73
CA LEU A 14 0.39 -7.41 5.47
C LEU A 14 1.56 -7.38 4.46
N ALA A 15 2.56 -8.25 4.63
CA ALA A 15 3.69 -8.34 3.71
C ALA A 15 3.25 -8.72 2.29
N GLU A 16 2.35 -9.70 2.17
CA GLU A 16 1.82 -10.13 0.88
C GLU A 16 1.01 -9.02 0.19
N MET A 17 0.14 -8.33 0.93
CA MET A 17 -0.65 -7.23 0.39
C MET A 17 0.23 -6.05 -0.04
N ARG A 18 1.31 -5.77 0.70
CA ARG A 18 2.30 -4.75 0.30
C ARG A 18 3.01 -5.15 -0.99
N ALA A 19 3.49 -6.39 -1.09
CA ALA A 19 4.15 -6.87 -2.30
C ALA A 19 3.24 -6.78 -3.54
N ARG A 20 1.96 -7.18 -3.40
CA ARG A 20 0.97 -7.03 -4.47
C ARG A 20 0.78 -5.58 -4.88
N ARG A 21 0.57 -4.67 -3.92
CA ARG A 21 0.43 -3.23 -4.18
C ARG A 21 1.67 -2.64 -4.86
N ASP A 22 2.86 -3.05 -4.45
CA ASP A 22 4.11 -2.50 -4.96
C ASP A 22 4.40 -2.99 -6.39
N ALA A 23 3.86 -4.15 -6.78
CA ALA A 23 3.89 -4.64 -8.15
C ALA A 23 2.97 -3.87 -9.12
N LEU A 24 2.04 -3.06 -8.61
CA LEU A 24 1.09 -2.30 -9.43
C LEU A 24 1.62 -0.91 -9.80
N SER A 25 1.16 -0.40 -10.94
CA SER A 25 1.26 1.02 -11.25
C SER A 25 0.43 1.84 -10.23
N PRO A 26 0.77 3.11 -9.97
CA PRO A 26 -0.05 3.98 -9.11
C PRO A 26 -1.52 4.06 -9.56
N GLU A 27 -1.78 4.03 -10.87
CA GLU A 27 -3.10 4.07 -11.47
C GLU A 27 -3.89 2.79 -11.19
N ASP A 28 -3.27 1.63 -11.36
CA ASP A 28 -3.90 0.34 -11.09
C ASP A 28 -4.16 0.17 -9.58
N ALA A 29 -3.19 0.53 -8.74
CA ALA A 29 -3.34 0.51 -7.28
C ALA A 29 -4.47 1.45 -6.81
N ALA A 30 -4.58 2.64 -7.41
CA ALA A 30 -5.65 3.58 -7.09
C ALA A 30 -7.03 3.05 -7.50
N ARG A 31 -7.12 2.38 -8.66
CA ARG A 31 -8.36 1.75 -9.14
C ARG A 31 -8.78 0.59 -8.27
N GLU A 32 -7.86 -0.28 -7.87
CA GLU A 32 -8.13 -1.39 -6.96
C GLU A 32 -8.59 -0.90 -5.57
N ALA A 33 -7.99 0.18 -5.08
CA ALA A 33 -8.36 0.80 -3.81
C ALA A 33 -9.59 1.74 -3.89
N HIS A 34 -10.17 1.94 -5.08
CA HIS A 34 -11.29 2.86 -5.25
C HIS A 34 -12.56 2.28 -4.62
N ARG A 35 -13.28 3.12 -3.87
CA ARG A 35 -14.63 2.84 -3.38
C ARG A 35 -15.55 4.01 -3.73
N PRO A 36 -16.79 3.74 -4.17
CA PRO A 36 -17.80 4.77 -4.34
C PRO A 36 -17.98 5.61 -3.08
N GLY A 37 -18.09 6.93 -3.24
CA GLY A 37 -18.18 7.89 -2.11
C GLY A 37 -16.86 8.17 -1.39
N GLY A 38 -15.75 7.55 -1.81
CA GLY A 38 -14.41 7.84 -1.29
C GLY A 38 -13.69 8.94 -2.07
N MET A 39 -12.40 9.10 -1.77
CA MET A 39 -11.50 10.03 -2.46
C MET A 39 -11.56 9.87 -3.99
N PRO A 40 -11.55 10.97 -4.78
CA PRO A 40 -11.41 10.91 -6.22
C PRO A 40 -10.20 10.08 -6.66
N LEU A 41 -10.32 9.39 -7.79
CA LEU A 41 -9.26 8.49 -8.28
C LEU A 41 -7.93 9.23 -8.48
N GLU A 42 -7.96 10.38 -9.13
CA GLU A 42 -6.78 11.22 -9.41
C GLU A 42 -6.04 11.67 -8.14
N GLN A 43 -6.79 12.03 -7.10
CA GLN A 43 -6.20 12.41 -5.81
C GLN A 43 -5.49 11.23 -5.16
N ARG A 44 -6.06 10.04 -5.30
CA ARG A 44 -5.46 8.80 -4.77
C ARG A 44 -4.22 8.38 -5.56
N ILE A 45 -4.19 8.55 -6.88
CA ILE A 45 -2.99 8.35 -7.70
C ILE A 45 -1.88 9.28 -7.23
N THR A 46 -2.20 10.56 -7.04
CA THR A 46 -1.23 11.58 -6.59
C THR A 46 -0.65 11.22 -5.22
N LEU A 47 -1.51 10.82 -4.27
CA LEU A 47 -1.10 10.39 -2.94
C LEU A 47 -0.17 9.17 -3.00
N ILE A 48 -0.49 8.17 -3.83
CA ILE A 48 0.35 6.96 -3.97
C ILE A 48 1.72 7.31 -4.54
N ARG A 49 1.79 8.21 -5.53
CA ARG A 49 3.07 8.69 -6.10
C ARG A 49 3.92 9.37 -5.03
N GLN A 50 3.32 10.32 -4.29
CA GLN A 50 4.00 11.04 -3.21
C GLN A 50 4.55 10.07 -2.15
N GLN A 51 3.76 9.12 -1.68
CA GLN A 51 4.19 8.14 -0.68
C GLN A 51 5.35 7.26 -1.18
N ARG A 52 5.35 6.89 -2.48
CA ARG A 52 6.45 6.14 -3.09
C ARG A 52 7.71 7.00 -3.23
N ASP A 53 7.57 8.28 -3.55
CA ASP A 53 8.69 9.22 -3.61
C ASP A 53 9.32 9.42 -2.22
N GLU A 54 8.49 9.65 -1.19
CA GLU A 54 8.93 9.77 0.20
C GLU A 54 9.63 8.50 0.69
N ALA A 55 9.07 7.32 0.40
CA ALA A 55 9.70 6.05 0.77
C ALA A 55 11.05 5.84 0.07
N ARG A 56 11.18 6.24 -1.21
CA ARG A 56 12.46 6.22 -1.92
C ARG A 56 13.50 7.15 -1.29
N GLN A 57 13.09 8.36 -0.88
CA GLN A 57 13.98 9.31 -0.21
C GLN A 57 14.42 8.83 1.17
N GLN A 58 13.51 8.21 1.93
CA GLN A 58 13.82 7.66 3.27
C GLN A 58 14.71 6.41 3.18
N GLY A 59 14.48 5.54 2.19
CA GLY A 59 15.33 4.37 1.96
C GLY A 59 16.70 4.69 1.37
N ALA A 60 16.87 5.84 0.72
CA ALA A 60 18.17 6.35 0.29
C ALA A 60 18.96 7.03 1.42
N ALA A 61 18.30 7.35 2.54
CA ALA A 61 18.88 8.00 3.71
C ALA A 61 19.21 7.02 4.87
N ALA A 62 18.97 5.72 4.68
CA ALA A 62 19.25 4.63 5.62
C ALA A 62 20.38 3.74 5.09
#